data_AF-A0A4Q3T5S8-F1
#
_entry.id   AF-A0A4Q3T5S8-F1
#
_cell.length_a   1.000
_cell.length_b   1.000
_cell.length_c   1.000
_cell.angle_alpha   90.00
_cell.angle_beta   90.00
_cell.angle_gamma   90.00
#
_symmetry.space_group_name_H-M   'P 1'
#
loop_
_entity.id
_entity.type
_entity.pdbx_description
1 polymer ?
#
loop_
_entity_poly.entity_id
_entity_poly.type
_entity_poly.pdbx_seq_one_letter_code
_entity_poly.pdbx_strand_id
1 'polypeptide(L)'
;MHEFLRKPFTSGDLLKRVENVALKPRDWIEAVGYVGPDRRRFNSGEYTGPAKRKGDRGTSGAAAIDAAKDQAMRILASALNQFDQDPMQAVRAIREQAGALKAVAMKLADTRLVVAVGALEVSLASGPGSKETLSAPIGALLAMHQAEPMKKAG
;
A
#
# COMPACT_ATOMS: atom_id res chain seq x y z
N MET A 1 -23.98 6.55 -5.96
CA MET A 1 -24.09 7.97 -6.36
C MET A 1 -22.68 8.55 -6.36
N HIS A 2 -22.25 9.24 -7.43
CA HIS A 2 -20.88 9.76 -7.56
C HIS A 2 -20.84 11.28 -7.37
N GLU A 3 -19.67 11.78 -6.98
CA GLU A 3 -19.35 13.19 -6.67
C GLU A 3 -19.47 14.17 -7.86
N PHE A 4 -19.73 13.68 -9.08
CA PHE A 4 -19.89 14.52 -10.28
C PHE A 4 -21.31 15.06 -10.44
N LEU A 5 -21.38 16.30 -10.92
CA LEU A 5 -22.62 16.95 -11.28
C LEU A 5 -22.43 17.71 -12.61
N ARG A 6 -23.30 17.42 -13.58
CA ARG A 6 -23.31 18.09 -14.89
C ARG A 6 -24.49 19.06 -14.94
N LYS A 7 -24.29 20.23 -15.54
CA LYS A 7 -25.38 21.20 -15.78
C LYS A 7 -26.34 20.74 -16.88
N PRO A 8 -27.63 21.15 -16.84
CA PRO A 8 -28.28 21.83 -15.72
C PRO A 8 -28.56 20.85 -14.56
N PHE A 9 -28.49 21.33 -13.33
CA PHE A 9 -28.76 20.54 -12.12
C PHE A 9 -29.62 21.34 -11.15
N THR A 10 -30.34 20.66 -10.27
CA THR A 10 -31.15 21.29 -9.21
C THR A 10 -30.33 21.52 -7.94
N SER A 11 -30.80 22.40 -7.07
CA SER A 11 -30.21 22.56 -5.72
C SER A 11 -30.25 21.25 -4.92
N GLY A 12 -31.29 20.44 -5.12
CA GLY A 12 -31.40 19.11 -4.51
C GLY A 12 -30.34 18.13 -5.02
N ASP A 13 -29.97 18.21 -6.30
CA ASP A 13 -28.88 17.40 -6.84
C ASP A 13 -27.54 17.77 -6.22
N LEU A 14 -27.28 19.07 -6.05
CA LEU A 14 -26.06 19.58 -5.42
C LEU A 14 -25.98 19.12 -3.96
N LEU A 15 -27.04 19.31 -3.18
CA LEU A 15 -27.09 18.91 -1.76
C LEU A 15 -26.73 17.43 -1.61
N LYS A 16 -27.35 16.56 -2.40
CA LYS A 16 -27.06 15.11 -2.36
C LYS A 16 -25.60 14.79 -2.66
N ARG A 17 -24.90 15.56 -3.50
CA ARG A 17 -23.46 15.33 -3.79
C ARG A 17 -22.59 15.80 -2.63
N VAL A 18 -22.91 16.95 -2.03
CA VAL A 18 -22.21 17.46 -0.85
C VAL A 18 -22.35 16.50 0.33
N GLU A 19 -23.58 16.05 0.62
CA GLU A 19 -23.85 15.06 1.65
C GLU A 19 -23.08 13.76 1.41
N ASN A 20 -23.07 13.25 0.18
CA ASN A 20 -22.35 12.02 -0.15
C ASN A 20 -20.84 12.16 0.03
N VAL A 21 -20.23 13.30 -0.35
CA VAL A 21 -18.79 13.53 -0.14
C VAL A 21 -18.46 13.67 1.35
N ALA A 22 -19.33 14.32 2.12
CA ALA A 22 -19.13 14.52 3.56
C ALA A 22 -19.31 13.23 4.36
N LEU A 23 -20.32 12.42 4.04
CA LEU A 23 -20.70 11.23 4.81
C LEU A 23 -20.03 9.95 4.32
N LYS A 24 -19.55 9.93 3.07
CA LYS A 24 -18.87 8.78 2.46
C LYS A 24 -17.56 9.24 1.83
N PRO A 25 -16.60 9.73 2.65
CA PRO A 25 -15.28 10.07 2.16
C PRO A 25 -14.66 8.84 1.49
N ARG A 26 -13.95 9.06 0.38
CA ARG A 26 -13.18 7.99 -0.28
C ARG A 26 -11.93 7.69 0.54
N ASP A 27 -11.49 6.44 0.47
CA ASP A 27 -10.25 6.00 1.11
C ASP A 27 -9.08 6.86 0.62
N TRP A 28 -8.23 7.30 1.55
CA TRP A 28 -6.99 7.99 1.20
C TRP A 28 -5.96 6.96 0.76
N ILE A 29 -5.45 7.06 -0.47
CA ILE A 29 -4.49 6.11 -1.03
C ILE A 29 -3.17 6.79 -1.36
N GLU A 30 -2.09 6.09 -1.03
CA GLU A 30 -0.73 6.44 -1.40
C GLU A 30 -0.20 5.41 -2.39
N ALA A 31 0.21 5.87 -3.55
CA ALA A 31 0.81 5.07 -4.60
C ALA A 31 1.91 5.86 -5.30
N VAL A 32 2.69 5.15 -6.10
CA VAL A 32 3.69 5.74 -7.00
C VAL A 32 3.10 6.87 -7.83
N GLY A 33 3.60 8.09 -7.64
CA GLY A 33 3.14 9.27 -8.36
C GLY A 33 1.70 9.70 -8.06
N TYR A 34 1.07 9.20 -6.98
CA TYR A 34 -0.27 9.62 -6.57
C TYR A 34 -0.47 9.54 -5.06
N VAL A 35 -0.79 10.67 -4.45
CA VAL A 35 -1.19 10.76 -3.04
C VAL A 35 -2.51 11.50 -2.97
N GLY A 36 -3.57 10.83 -2.50
CA GLY A 36 -4.89 11.45 -2.42
C GLY A 36 -6.05 10.44 -2.35
N PRO A 37 -7.30 10.92 -2.42
CA PRO A 37 -8.48 10.08 -2.30
C PRO A 37 -8.62 9.11 -3.49
N ASP A 38 -8.86 7.82 -3.22
CA ASP A 38 -8.89 6.74 -4.21
C ASP A 38 -9.61 7.14 -5.48
N ARG A 39 -8.89 7.19 -6.60
CA ARG A 39 -9.44 7.54 -7.92
C ARG A 39 -10.50 6.55 -8.43
N ARG A 40 -10.68 5.39 -7.78
CA ARG A 40 -11.74 4.42 -8.10
C ARG A 40 -13.09 4.94 -7.59
N ARG A 41 -13.89 5.45 -8.51
CA ARG A 41 -15.25 5.98 -8.21
C ARG A 41 -16.36 4.95 -8.40
N PHE A 42 -16.04 3.83 -9.03
CA PHE A 42 -16.97 2.77 -9.35
C PHE A 42 -16.28 1.42 -9.10
N ASN A 43 -16.63 0.77 -7.99
CA ASN A 43 -16.41 -0.66 -7.80
C ASN A 43 -17.76 -1.33 -8.06
N SER A 44 -18.12 -1.59 -9.32
CA SER A 44 -19.18 -2.55 -9.57
C SER A 44 -18.64 -3.91 -9.14
N GLY A 45 -19.19 -4.47 -8.06
CA GLY A 45 -18.92 -5.85 -7.64
C GLY A 45 -19.26 -6.91 -8.70
N GLU A 46 -19.80 -6.48 -9.85
CA GLU A 46 -20.23 -7.29 -10.99
C GLU A 46 -19.18 -7.39 -12.12
N TYR A 47 -17.95 -6.92 -11.90
CA TYR A 47 -16.91 -7.09 -12.92
C TYR A 47 -16.49 -8.56 -13.04
N THR A 48 -16.99 -9.24 -14.07
CA THR A 48 -16.73 -10.67 -14.37
C THR A 48 -15.53 -10.90 -15.30
N GLY A 49 -14.88 -9.83 -15.77
CA GLY A 49 -13.69 -9.93 -16.61
C GLY A 49 -12.41 -10.23 -15.83
N PRO A 50 -11.28 -10.48 -16.53
CA PRO A 50 -9.99 -10.67 -15.87
C PRO A 50 -9.62 -9.46 -15.02
N ALA A 51 -9.22 -9.70 -13.77
CA ALA A 51 -8.80 -8.66 -12.83
C ALA A 51 -7.69 -7.80 -13.45
N LYS A 52 -7.92 -6.50 -13.57
CA LYS A 52 -6.97 -5.56 -14.18
C LYS A 52 -5.91 -5.07 -13.19
N ARG A 53 -6.10 -5.31 -11.88
CA ARG A 53 -5.20 -4.84 -10.83
C ARG A 53 -4.84 -5.99 -9.87
N LYS A 54 -3.63 -5.94 -9.33
CA LYS A 54 -3.13 -6.99 -8.41
C LYS A 54 -3.96 -7.11 -7.13
N GLY A 55 -4.48 -5.98 -6.61
CA GLY A 55 -5.31 -5.96 -5.40
C GLY A 55 -6.79 -6.31 -5.62
N ASP A 56 -7.24 -6.52 -6.86
CA ASP A 56 -8.63 -6.92 -7.14
C ASP A 56 -8.83 -8.43 -6.89
N ARG A 57 -7.75 -9.21 -6.72
CA ARG A 57 -7.83 -10.61 -6.30
C ARG A 57 -8.21 -10.64 -4.82
N GLY A 58 -9.44 -11.06 -4.53
CA GLY A 58 -9.86 -11.44 -3.19
C GLY A 58 -9.11 -12.70 -2.74
N THR A 59 -7.90 -12.54 -2.23
CA THR A 59 -7.19 -13.61 -1.53
C THR A 59 -7.73 -13.69 -0.11
N SER A 60 -8.08 -14.88 0.36
CA SER A 60 -8.52 -15.14 1.75
C SER A 60 -7.50 -16.02 2.48
N GLY A 61 -7.47 -15.93 3.81
CA GLY A 61 -6.63 -16.77 4.66
C GLY A 61 -5.12 -16.55 4.43
N ALA A 62 -4.34 -17.64 4.40
CA ALA A 62 -2.88 -17.60 4.26
C ALA A 62 -2.43 -16.88 2.97
N ALA A 63 -3.11 -17.10 1.85
CA ALA A 63 -2.79 -16.45 0.58
C ALA A 63 -2.94 -14.91 0.65
N ALA A 64 -3.82 -14.40 1.52
CA ALA A 64 -3.96 -12.96 1.74
C ALA A 64 -2.77 -12.38 2.50
N ILE A 65 -2.23 -13.15 3.45
CA ILE A 65 -1.08 -12.75 4.25
C ILE A 65 0.18 -12.71 3.36
N ASP A 66 0.36 -13.72 2.51
CA ASP A 66 1.46 -13.75 1.54
C ASP A 66 1.35 -12.61 0.52
N ALA A 67 0.16 -12.37 -0.02
CA ALA A 67 -0.08 -11.25 -0.93
C ALA A 67 0.20 -9.88 -0.26
N ALA A 68 -0.13 -9.73 1.02
CA ALA A 68 0.17 -8.53 1.80
C ALA A 68 1.68 -8.36 2.05
N LYS A 69 2.40 -9.44 2.38
CA LYS A 69 3.87 -9.48 2.50
C LYS A 69 4.52 -9.03 1.19
N ASP A 70 4.13 -9.65 0.07
CA ASP A 70 4.63 -9.33 -1.27
C ASP A 70 4.35 -7.88 -1.65
N GLN A 71 3.15 -7.38 -1.37
CA GLN A 71 2.77 -6.00 -1.64
C GLN A 71 3.64 -5.02 -0.84
N ALA A 72 3.83 -5.26 0.46
CA ALA A 72 4.66 -4.42 1.32
C ALA A 72 6.11 -4.37 0.82
N MET A 73 6.70 -5.51 0.48
CA MET A 73 8.06 -5.58 -0.08
C MET A 73 8.19 -4.79 -1.39
N ARG A 74 7.21 -4.88 -2.30
CA ARG A 74 7.22 -4.11 -3.55
C ARG A 74 7.10 -2.61 -3.32
N ILE A 75 6.28 -2.19 -2.36
CA ILE A 75 6.15 -0.78 -2.02
C ILE A 75 7.45 -0.25 -1.42
N LEU A 76 8.13 -1.02 -0.55
CA LEU A 76 9.46 -0.64 -0.04
C LEU A 76 10.48 -0.44 -1.17
N ALA A 77 10.54 -1.36 -2.13
CA ALA A 77 11.42 -1.23 -3.30
C ALA A 77 11.07 0.01 -4.15
N SER A 78 9.78 0.27 -4.36
CA SER A 78 9.34 1.43 -5.13
C SER A 78 9.59 2.76 -4.42
N ALA A 79 9.42 2.79 -3.10
CA ALA A 79 9.66 3.99 -2.29
C ALA A 79 11.14 4.35 -2.29
N LEU A 80 12.05 3.37 -2.21
CA LEU A 80 13.49 3.60 -2.39
C LEU A 80 13.82 4.20 -3.76
N ASN A 81 13.17 3.72 -4.82
CA ASN A 81 13.42 4.21 -6.18
C ASN A 81 12.89 5.65 -6.39
N GLN A 82 11.83 6.03 -5.67
CA GLN A 82 11.22 7.37 -5.75
C GLN A 82 11.75 8.36 -4.73
N PHE A 83 12.66 7.93 -3.86
CA PHE A 83 13.14 8.74 -2.74
C PHE A 83 13.69 10.10 -3.18
N ASP A 84 14.38 10.16 -4.32
CA ASP A 84 14.97 11.40 -4.83
C ASP A 84 13.92 12.38 -5.41
N GLN A 85 12.75 11.88 -5.80
CA GLN A 85 11.66 12.69 -6.37
C GLN A 85 10.74 13.25 -5.27
N ASP A 86 10.41 12.44 -4.27
CA ASP A 86 9.57 12.83 -3.14
C ASP A 86 10.02 12.11 -1.86
N PRO A 87 11.02 12.67 -1.14
CA PRO A 87 11.56 12.06 0.08
C PRO A 87 10.51 11.92 1.19
N MET A 88 9.60 12.88 1.31
CA MET A 88 8.57 12.90 2.35
C MET A 88 7.57 11.77 2.15
N GLN A 89 7.11 11.60 0.91
CA GLN A 89 6.22 10.49 0.54
C GLN A 89 6.93 9.14 0.71
N ALA A 90 8.20 9.03 0.29
CA ALA A 90 8.95 7.80 0.39
C ALA A 90 9.14 7.35 1.86
N VAL A 91 9.55 8.26 2.75
CA VAL A 91 9.71 7.95 4.19
C VAL A 91 8.38 7.54 4.82
N ARG A 92 7.29 8.24 4.49
CA ARG A 92 5.95 7.92 4.98
C ARG A 92 5.50 6.53 4.52
N ALA A 93 5.65 6.21 3.23
CA ALA A 93 5.31 4.91 2.68
C ALA A 93 6.15 3.80 3.33
N ILE A 94 7.47 4.02 3.51
CA ILE A 94 8.37 3.06 4.15
C ILE A 94 7.93 2.78 5.59
N ARG A 95 7.57 3.82 6.35
CA ARG A 95 7.10 3.67 7.74
C ARG A 95 5.80 2.88 7.82
N GLU A 96 4.83 3.18 6.96
CA GLU A 96 3.57 2.44 6.90
C GLU A 96 3.79 0.97 6.56
N GLN A 97 4.63 0.69 5.55
CA GLN A 97 4.91 -0.69 5.14
C GLN A 97 5.73 -1.45 6.19
N ALA A 98 6.63 -0.80 6.94
CA ALA A 98 7.32 -1.44 8.05
C ALA A 98 6.33 -1.94 9.12
N GLY A 99 5.36 -1.09 9.51
CA GLY A 99 4.30 -1.48 10.45
C GLY A 99 3.43 -2.63 9.93
N ALA A 100 3.00 -2.55 8.66
CA ALA A 100 2.23 -3.62 8.02
C ALA A 100 3.01 -4.94 7.96
N LEU A 101 4.29 -4.89 7.60
CA LEU A 101 5.14 -6.08 7.49
C LEU A 101 5.44 -6.70 8.86
N LYS A 102 5.59 -5.90 9.92
CA LYS A 102 5.71 -6.39 11.30
C LYS A 102 4.45 -7.15 11.73
N ALA A 103 3.27 -6.60 11.46
CA ALA A 103 2.01 -7.26 11.77
C ALA A 103 1.86 -8.59 11.03
N VAL A 104 2.28 -8.65 9.76
CA VAL A 104 2.31 -9.89 8.97
C VAL A 104 3.31 -10.88 9.57
N ALA A 105 4.53 -10.45 9.89
CA ALA A 105 5.57 -11.30 10.46
C ALA A 105 5.14 -11.92 11.80
N MET A 106 4.47 -11.15 12.65
CA MET A 106 3.91 -11.66 13.92
C MET A 106 2.81 -12.70 13.69
N LYS A 107 1.92 -12.48 12.71
CA LYS A 107 0.87 -13.46 12.36
C LYS A 107 1.43 -14.76 11.80
N LEU A 108 2.55 -14.71 11.08
CA LEU A 108 3.26 -15.87 10.54
C LEU A 108 4.22 -16.51 11.54
N ALA A 109 4.42 -15.90 12.72
CA ALA A 109 5.45 -16.29 13.68
C ALA A 109 6.88 -16.34 13.08
N ASP A 110 7.16 -15.54 12.05
CA ASP A 110 8.48 -15.46 11.40
C ASP A 110 9.40 -14.52 12.19
N THR A 111 10.16 -15.11 13.12
CA THR A 111 11.07 -14.37 14.00
C THR A 111 12.17 -13.63 13.25
N ARG A 112 12.65 -14.18 12.13
CA ARG A 112 13.68 -13.56 11.31
C ARG A 112 13.16 -12.30 10.64
N LEU A 113 11.93 -12.36 10.10
CA LEU A 113 11.29 -11.20 9.50
C LEU A 113 10.96 -10.13 10.55
N VAL A 114 10.49 -10.51 11.75
CA VAL A 114 10.26 -9.57 12.85
C VAL A 114 11.53 -8.78 13.21
N VAL A 115 12.68 -9.46 13.31
CA VAL A 115 13.96 -8.81 13.63
C VAL A 115 14.39 -7.86 12.52
N ALA A 116 14.29 -8.29 11.26
CA ALA A 116 14.68 -7.46 10.11
C ALA A 116 13.81 -6.20 9.98
N VAL A 117 12.50 -6.32 10.21
CA VAL A 117 11.59 -5.17 10.22
C VAL A 117 11.87 -4.26 11.41
N GLY A 118 12.15 -4.82 12.59
CA GLY A 118 12.55 -4.05 13.77
C GLY A 118 13.80 -3.21 13.53
N ALA A 119 14.80 -3.73 12.81
CA ALA A 119 15.98 -2.96 12.43
C ALA A 119 15.62 -1.76 11.53
N LEU A 120 14.71 -1.93 10.57
CA LEU A 120 14.20 -0.84 9.74
C LEU A 120 13.45 0.21 10.58
N GLU A 121 12.61 -0.21 11.52
CA GLU A 121 11.90 0.71 12.43
C GLU A 121 12.87 1.53 13.29
N VAL A 122 13.93 0.90 13.79
CA VAL A 122 14.99 1.59 14.55
C VAL A 122 15.70 2.62 13.66
N SER A 123 16.05 2.28 12.43
CA SER A 123 16.63 3.24 11.47
C SER A 123 15.70 4.43 11.24
N LEU A 124 14.39 4.20 11.07
CA LEU A 124 13.37 5.25 10.90
C LEU A 124 13.16 6.13 12.15
N ALA A 125 13.45 5.60 13.34
CA ALA A 125 13.35 6.32 14.61
C ALA A 125 14.63 7.11 14.94
N SER A 126 15.78 6.66 14.44
CA SER A 126 17.10 7.21 14.78
C SER A 126 17.42 8.59 14.18
N GLY A 127 16.64 9.05 13.20
CA GLY A 127 16.84 10.36 12.56
C GLY A 127 15.92 10.61 11.36
N PRO A 128 16.10 11.74 10.65
CA PRO A 128 15.40 11.99 9.40
C PRO A 128 15.73 10.87 8.42
N GLY A 129 14.71 10.15 7.97
CA GLY A 129 14.87 9.06 7.01
C GLY A 129 15.56 9.59 5.76
N SER A 130 16.76 9.11 5.47
CA SER A 130 17.51 9.42 4.26
C SER A 130 17.64 8.17 3.41
N LYS A 131 17.91 8.33 2.11
CA LYS A 131 18.07 7.20 1.21
C LYS A 131 19.21 6.28 1.65
N GLU A 132 20.32 6.87 2.11
CA GLU A 132 21.52 6.17 2.56
C GLU A 132 21.20 5.30 3.77
N THR A 133 20.53 5.87 4.76
CA THR A 133 20.20 5.18 6.03
C THR A 133 19.16 4.07 5.85
N LEU A 134 18.22 4.24 4.90
CA LEU A 134 17.13 3.28 4.66
C LEU A 134 17.44 2.23 3.60
N SER A 135 18.42 2.47 2.72
CA SER A 135 18.78 1.55 1.63
C SER A 135 19.23 0.17 2.12
N ALA A 136 20.10 0.10 3.12
CA ALA A 136 20.64 -1.16 3.63
C ALA A 136 19.59 -2.02 4.37
N PRO A 137 18.81 -1.49 5.34
CA PRO A 137 17.75 -2.25 5.99
C PRO A 137 16.67 -2.76 5.03
N ILE A 138 16.25 -1.91 4.07
CA ILE A 138 15.27 -2.31 3.05
C ILE A 138 15.87 -3.34 2.09
N GLY A 139 17.13 -3.18 1.68
CA GLY A 139 17.84 -4.15 0.85
C GLY A 139 17.90 -5.53 1.50
N ALA A 140 18.14 -5.60 2.82
CA ALA A 140 18.12 -6.86 3.57
C ALA A 140 16.73 -7.53 3.55
N LEU A 141 15.65 -6.76 3.74
CA LEU A 141 14.27 -7.26 3.65
C LEU A 141 13.95 -7.79 2.25
N LEU A 142 14.35 -7.06 1.20
CA LEU A 142 14.14 -7.47 -0.19
C LEU A 142 14.93 -8.73 -0.56
N ALA A 143 16.15 -8.88 -0.06
CA ALA A 143 16.95 -10.08 -0.26
C ALA A 143 16.31 -11.31 0.39
N MET A 144 15.72 -11.16 1.59
CA MET A 144 14.97 -12.24 2.26
C MET A 144 13.73 -12.66 1.45
N HIS A 145 13.05 -11.71 0.81
CA HIS A 145 11.89 -11.99 -0.03
C HIS A 145 12.28 -12.70 -1.35
N GLN A 146 13.39 -12.30 -1.98
CA GLN A 146 13.89 -12.96 -3.20
C GLN A 146 14.43 -14.37 -2.96
N ALA A 147 14.87 -14.67 -1.73
CA ALA A 147 15.36 -15.98 -1.33
C ALA A 147 14.26 -17.05 -1.15
N GLU A 148 12.97 -16.68 -1.22
CA GLU A 148 11.88 -17.65 -1.36
C GLU A 148 11.56 -17.84 -2.85
N PRO A 149 12.16 -18.83 -3.55
CA PRO A 149 11.81 -19.09 -4.92
C PRO A 149 10.36 -19.56 -4.98
N MET A 150 9.61 -18.98 -5.92
CA MET A 150 8.35 -19.53 -6.45
C MET A 150 8.45 -21.04 -6.54
N LYS A 151 7.75 -21.76 -5.66
CA LYS A 151 7.51 -23.19 -5.81
C LYS A 151 6.68 -23.35 -7.08
N LYS A 152 7.33 -23.57 -8.23
CA LYS A 152 6.66 -23.90 -9.49
C LYS A 152 5.80 -25.13 -9.21
N ALA A 153 4.48 -24.95 -9.22
CA ALA A 153 3.56 -26.08 -9.28
C ALA A 153 3.76 -26.75 -10.64
N GLY A 154 4.19 -28.02 -10.62
CA GLY A 154 4.20 -28.90 -11.77
C GLY A 154 2.82 -29.42 -12.12
#